data_AF-A0A369T2V3-F1
#
_entry.id   AF-A0A369T2V3-F1
#
_cell.length_a   1.000
_cell.length_b   1.000
_cell.length_c   1.000
_cell.angle_alpha   90.00
_cell.angle_beta   90.00
_cell.angle_gamma   90.00
#
_symmetry.space_group_name_H-M   'P 1'
#
loop_
_entity.id
_entity.type
_entity.pdbx_description
1 polymer ?
#
loop_
_entity_poly.entity_id
_entity_poly.type
_entity_poly.pdbx_seq_one_letter_code
_entity_poly.pdbx_strand_id
1 'polypeptide(L)'
;MEIGLREERLKEPYASLLRKLLDRALEKLGDNLISFVVFGSVARGEARKDSDIDILIVARDLPRSRFKRQDLFMEIEEAVEP
;
A
#
# COMPACT_ATOMS: atom_id res chain seq x y z
N MET A 1 3.30 -6.26 16.26
CA MET A 1 2.39 -5.11 16.01
C MET A 1 1.19 -5.66 15.26
N GLU A 2 0.00 -5.64 15.85
CA GLU A 2 -1.21 -6.21 15.22
C GLU A 2 -1.86 -5.13 14.36
N ILE A 3 -1.70 -5.25 13.05
CA ILE A 3 -2.33 -4.37 12.07
C ILE A 3 -3.77 -4.88 11.92
N GLY A 4 -4.75 -4.10 12.37
CA GLY A 4 -6.16 -4.45 12.20
C GLY A 4 -6.55 -4.38 10.72
N LEU A 5 -6.48 -5.52 10.02
CA LEU A 5 -6.90 -5.63 8.62
C LEU A 5 -8.42 -5.59 8.52
N ARG A 6 -8.97 -4.53 7.93
CA ARG A 6 -10.39 -4.44 7.54
C ARG A 6 -10.49 -4.51 6.02
N GLU A 7 -10.25 -5.68 5.45
CA GLU A 7 -10.19 -5.94 4.00
C GLU A 7 -11.56 -6.23 3.36
N GLU A 8 -12.63 -6.35 4.15
CA GLU A 8 -13.95 -6.93 3.79
C GLU A 8 -14.65 -6.33 2.55
N ARG A 9 -14.18 -5.21 1.99
CA ARG A 9 -14.78 -4.53 0.83
C ARG A 9 -13.93 -4.56 -0.44
N LEU A 10 -12.71 -5.09 -0.38
CA LEU A 10 -11.81 -5.13 -1.54
C LEU A 10 -12.20 -6.29 -2.46
N LYS A 11 -12.25 -6.02 -3.78
CA LYS A 11 -12.54 -7.00 -4.82
C LYS A 11 -11.26 -7.44 -5.52
N GLU A 12 -11.26 -8.65 -6.06
CA GLU A 12 -10.17 -9.08 -6.94
C GLU A 12 -10.16 -8.30 -8.28
N PRO A 13 -8.99 -8.07 -8.89
CA PRO A 13 -7.64 -8.50 -8.46
C PRO A 13 -6.97 -7.59 -7.41
N TYR A 14 -7.64 -6.49 -7.01
CA TYR A 14 -7.06 -5.47 -6.14
C TYR A 14 -6.74 -5.99 -4.76
N ALA A 15 -7.58 -6.86 -4.19
CA ALA A 15 -7.34 -7.45 -2.87
C ALA A 15 -6.00 -8.19 -2.82
N SER A 16 -5.76 -9.10 -3.78
CA SER A 16 -4.50 -9.85 -3.85
C SER A 16 -3.28 -8.94 -4.07
N LEU A 17 -3.40 -7.93 -4.93
CA LEU A 17 -2.33 -6.97 -5.20
C LEU A 17 -1.98 -6.12 -3.97
N LEU A 18 -3.01 -5.56 -3.32
CA LEU A 18 -2.85 -4.72 -2.11
C LEU A 18 -2.25 -5.50 -0.95
N ARG A 19 -2.59 -6.79 -0.81
CA ARG A 19 -2.02 -7.66 0.22
C ARG A 19 -0.52 -7.88 0.02
N LYS A 20 -0.10 -8.19 -1.21
CA LYS A 20 1.33 -8.29 -1.55
C LYS A 20 2.05 -6.98 -1.27
N LEU A 21 1.48 -5.86 -1.69
CA LEU A 21 2.09 -4.54 -1.48
C LEU A 21 2.22 -4.20 0.01
N LEU A 22 1.22 -4.55 0.83
CA LEU A 22 1.28 -4.41 2.28
C LEU A 22 2.37 -5.28 2.90
N ASP A 23 2.46 -6.55 2.51
CA ASP A 23 3.50 -7.46 3.02
C ASP A 23 4.89 -6.91 2.72
N ARG A 24 5.12 -6.38 1.51
CA ARG A 24 6.38 -5.73 1.14
C ARG A 24 6.64 -4.43 1.91
N ALA A 25 5.61 -3.62 2.12
CA ALA A 25 5.72 -2.43 2.97
C ALA A 25 6.10 -2.80 4.40
N LEU A 26 5.54 -3.89 4.95
CA LEU A 26 5.89 -4.41 6.27
C LEU A 26 7.33 -4.91 6.35
N GLU A 27 7.79 -5.64 5.34
CA GLU A 27 9.19 -6.09 5.28
C GLU A 27 10.16 -4.92 5.19
N LYS A 28 9.84 -3.89 4.39
CA LYS A 28 10.72 -2.75 4.14
C LYS A 28 10.75 -1.75 5.30
N LEU A 29 9.60 -1.49 5.91
CA LEU A 29 9.43 -0.45 6.94
C LEU A 29 9.38 -1.03 8.36
N GLY A 30 9.02 -2.30 8.53
CA GLY A 30 8.95 -2.97 9.83
C GLY A 30 8.09 -2.22 10.84
N ASP A 31 8.60 -2.07 12.06
CA ASP A 31 7.95 -1.34 13.16
C ASP A 31 7.80 0.17 12.92
N ASN A 32 8.44 0.70 11.86
CA ASN A 32 8.25 2.09 11.44
C ASN A 32 6.96 2.27 10.64
N LEU A 33 6.38 1.21 10.06
CA LEU A 33 5.07 1.32 9.41
C LEU A 33 3.98 1.53 10.45
N ILE A 34 3.35 2.72 10.45
CA ILE A 34 2.26 3.04 11.36
C ILE A 34 0.92 2.64 10.74
N SER A 35 0.71 2.93 9.46
CA SER A 35 -0.55 2.68 8.78
C SER A 35 -0.37 2.53 7.27
N PHE A 36 -1.19 1.65 6.69
CA PHE A 36 -1.36 1.47 5.25
C PHE A 36 -2.85 1.60 4.93
N VAL A 37 -3.23 2.68 4.27
CA VAL A 37 -4.64 3.02 4.07
C VAL A 37 -4.97 3.00 2.58
N VAL A 38 -5.96 2.20 2.20
CA VAL A 38 -6.51 2.19 0.84
C VAL A 38 -7.68 3.16 0.78
N PHE A 39 -7.68 4.05 -0.21
CA PHE A 39 -8.78 4.99 -0.45
C PHE A 39 -9.26 4.91 -1.90
N GLY A 40 -9.99 5.92 -2.36
CA GLY A 40 -10.42 6.00 -3.75
C GLY A 40 -11.51 4.99 -4.13
N SER A 41 -11.65 4.77 -5.44
CA SER A 41 -12.69 3.91 -6.03
C SER A 41 -12.55 2.44 -5.58
N VAL A 42 -11.32 1.97 -5.38
CA VAL A 42 -11.01 0.61 -4.91
C VAL A 42 -11.57 0.38 -3.52
N ALA A 43 -11.31 1.28 -2.56
CA ALA A 43 -11.81 1.15 -1.19
C ALA A 43 -13.35 1.19 -1.08
N ARG A 44 -14.02 1.87 -2.03
CA ARG A 44 -15.49 1.94 -2.12
C ARG A 44 -16.12 0.78 -2.89
N GLY A 45 -15.33 -0.06 -3.54
CA GLY A 45 -15.83 -1.15 -4.38
C GLY A 45 -16.41 -0.71 -5.73
N GLU A 46 -16.07 0.51 -6.17
CA GLU A 46 -16.53 1.19 -7.39
C GLU A 46 -15.45 1.20 -8.50
N ALA A 47 -14.32 0.53 -8.29
CA ALA A 47 -13.23 0.46 -9.26
C ALA A 47 -13.69 -0.15 -10.59
N ARG A 48 -13.30 0.50 -11.68
CA ARG A 48 -13.39 0.02 -13.06
C ARG A 48 -12.04 -0.52 -13.51
N LYS A 49 -12.00 -1.19 -14.66
CA LYS A 49 -10.77 -1.80 -15.20
C LYS A 49 -9.61 -0.82 -15.39
N ASP A 50 -9.92 0.45 -15.60
CA ASP A 50 -8.99 1.57 -15.79
C ASP A 50 -8.74 2.37 -14.51
N SER A 51 -9.20 1.89 -13.36
CA SER A 51 -9.05 2.62 -12.10
C SER A 51 -7.66 2.44 -11.50
N ASP A 52 -7.09 3.58 -11.10
CA ASP A 52 -5.88 3.64 -10.29
C ASP A 52 -6.12 3.11 -8.87
N ILE A 53 -5.02 2.77 -8.18
CA ILE A 53 -5.03 2.37 -6.79
C ILE A 53 -4.46 3.50 -5.94
N ASP A 54 -5.29 3.97 -5.02
CA ASP A 54 -5.00 5.08 -4.14
C ASP A 54 -4.59 4.59 -2.74
N ILE A 55 -3.34 4.83 -2.33
CA ILE A 55 -2.80 4.39 -1.04
C ILE A 55 -2.12 5.54 -0.29
N LEU A 56 -2.37 5.61 1.03
CA LEU A 56 -1.64 6.46 1.96
C LEU A 56 -0.84 5.59 2.92
N ILE A 57 0.48 5.78 2.92
CA ILE A 57 1.40 5.16 3.87
C ILE A 57 1.83 6.19 4.92
N VAL A 58 1.64 5.85 6.19
CA VAL A 58 2.14 6.62 7.34
C VAL A 58 3.21 5.80 8.01
N ALA A 59 4.42 6.35 8.12
CA ALA A 59 5.55 5.68 8.75
C ALA A 59 6.45 6.65 9.52
N ARG A 60 7.18 6.13 10.51
CA ARG A 60 8.24 6.84 11.22
C ARG A 60 9.49 6.96 10.36
N ASP A 61 10.32 7.96 10.67
CA ASP A 61 11.68 8.13 10.13
C ASP A 61 11.79 8.14 8.60
N LEU A 62 10.74 8.54 7.90
CA LEU A 62 10.76 8.69 6.45
C LEU A 62 11.76 9.77 6.02
N PRO A 63 12.45 9.59 4.87
CA PRO A 63 13.31 10.61 4.31
C PRO A 63 12.58 11.94 4.15
N ARG A 64 13.23 13.06 4.51
CA ARG A 64 12.66 14.41 4.29
C ARG A 64 12.47 14.73 2.81
N SER A 65 13.35 14.22 1.94
CA SER A 65 13.25 14.38 0.49
C SER A 65 12.06 13.62 -0.08
N ARG A 66 11.23 14.31 -0.87
CA ARG A 66 10.12 13.70 -1.60
C ARG A 66 10.61 12.62 -2.57
N PHE A 67 11.70 12.87 -3.29
CA PHE A 67 12.25 11.92 -4.25
C PHE A 67 12.75 10.65 -3.54
N LYS A 68 13.43 10.76 -2.41
CA LYS A 68 13.85 9.58 -1.63
C LYS A 68 12.67 8.75 -1.10
N ARG A 69 11.55 9.40 -0.80
CA ARG A 69 10.32 8.66 -0.43
C ARG A 69 9.69 7.97 -1.64
N GLN A 70 9.81 8.57 -2.83
CA GLN A 70 9.39 7.92 -4.07
C GLN A 70 10.29 6.72 -4.38
N ASP A 71 11.61 6.85 -4.28
CA ASP A 71 12.57 5.74 -4.45
C ASP A 71 12.25 4.59 -3.48
N LEU A 72 12.04 4.91 -2.21
CA LEU A 72 11.63 3.94 -1.20
C LEU A 72 10.34 3.19 -1.57
N PHE A 73 9.35 3.90 -2.13
CA PHE A 73 8.10 3.28 -2.57
C PHE A 73 8.28 2.45 -3.84
N MET A 74 9.08 2.92 -4.80
CA MET A 74 9.39 2.14 -6.01
C MET A 74 10.04 0.80 -5.66
N GLU A 75 10.93 0.74 -4.67
CA GLU A 75 11.49 -0.52 -4.18
C GLU A 75 10.45 -1.47 -3.55
N ILE A 76 9.38 -0.92 -2.96
CA ILE A 76 8.27 -1.70 -2.41
C ILE A 76 7.38 -2.24 -3.54
N GLU A 77 7.13 -1.41 -4.56
CA GLU A 77 6.27 -1.70 -5.72
C GLU A 77 6.90 -2.69 -6.71
N GLU A 78 8.18 -2.54 -7.05
CA GLU A 78 8.90 -3.38 -8.02
C GLU A 78 8.86 -4.87 -7.64
N ALA A 79 8.77 -5.18 -6.35
CA ALA A 79 8.64 -6.55 -5.86
C ALA A 79 7.26 -7.20 -6.13
N VAL A 80 6.29 -6.43 -6.63
CA VAL A 80 4.91 -6.84 -6.87
C VAL A 80 4.55 -6.76 -8.36
N GLU A 81 5.40 -6.16 -9.20
CA GLU A 81 5.27 -6.22 -10.66
C GLU A 81 5.48 -7.67 -11.16
N PRO A 82 4.69 -8.12 -12.17
CA PRO A 82 4.83 -9.46 -12.75
C PRO A 82 6.14 -9.69 -13.52
#